data_AF-A0A346N6A2-F1
#
_entry.id   AF-A0A346N6A2-F1
#
_cell.length_a   1.000
_cell.length_b   1.000
_cell.length_c   1.000
_cell.angle_alpha   90.00
_cell.angle_beta   90.00
_cell.angle_gamma   90.00
#
_symmetry.space_group_name_H-M   'P 1'
#
loop_
_entity.id
_entity.type
_entity.pdbx_description
1 polymer ?
#
loop_
_entity_poly.entity_id
_entity_poly.type
_entity_poly.pdbx_seq_one_letter_code
_entity_poly.pdbx_strand_id
1 'polypeptide(L)'
;MTLTQISLAAFVAVASGGLLLASLIALKKRIPAFLATAHGLGGLAALALLFTAALRGQEATPALTWWALVVLLSGFVGGMLLFRVVFRHRATLPLAALHGGIGAVGIYLLYRVAI
;
A
#
# COMPACT_ATOMS: atom_id res chain seq x y z
N MET A 1 8.62 -16.71 -9.74
CA MET A 1 8.64 -15.50 -8.89
C MET A 1 8.70 -15.92 -7.44
N THR A 2 9.58 -15.32 -6.63
CA THR A 2 9.60 -15.52 -5.17
C THR A 2 8.38 -14.85 -4.52
N LEU A 3 8.03 -15.22 -3.28
CA LEU A 3 6.93 -14.56 -2.56
C LEU A 3 7.17 -13.05 -2.38
N THR A 4 8.43 -12.63 -2.25
CA THR A 4 8.82 -11.21 -2.21
C THR A 4 8.53 -10.50 -3.54
N GLN A 5 8.82 -11.13 -4.68
CA GLN A 5 8.49 -10.60 -6.01
C GLN A 5 6.99 -10.52 -6.25
N ILE A 6 6.23 -11.52 -5.80
CA ILE A 6 4.75 -11.50 -5.89
C ILE A 6 4.20 -10.39 -4.99
N SER A 7 4.76 -10.20 -3.79
CA SER A 7 4.39 -9.10 -2.89
C SER A 7 4.64 -7.74 -3.55
N LEU A 8 5.80 -7.57 -4.20
CA LEU A 8 6.11 -6.35 -4.94
C LEU A 8 5.08 -6.09 -6.05
N ALA A 9 4.79 -7.09 -6.88
CA ALA A 9 3.81 -6.97 -7.95
C ALA A 9 2.41 -6.60 -7.41
N ALA A 10 1.99 -7.22 -6.29
CA ALA A 10 0.73 -6.92 -5.63
C ALA A 10 0.68 -5.47 -5.13
N PHE A 11 1.74 -4.97 -4.48
CA PHE A 11 1.79 -3.58 -4.03
C PHE A 11 1.84 -2.58 -5.18
N VAL A 12 2.52 -2.89 -6.29
CA VAL A 12 2.50 -2.04 -7.49
C VAL A 12 1.09 -1.96 -8.10
N ALA A 13 0.35 -3.07 -8.12
CA ALA A 13 -1.04 -3.08 -8.55
C ALA A 13 -1.94 -2.24 -7.61
N VAL A 14 -1.76 -2.38 -6.30
CA VAL A 14 -2.48 -1.57 -5.29
C VAL A 14 -2.17 -0.08 -5.44
N ALA A 15 -0.89 0.28 -5.64
CA ALA A 15 -0.44 1.65 -5.86
C ALA A 15 -1.04 2.26 -7.13
N SER A 16 -1.13 1.46 -8.21
CA SER A 16 -1.83 1.87 -9.44
C SER A 16 -3.31 2.18 -9.17
N GLY A 17 -3.98 1.35 -8.36
CA GLY A 17 -5.33 1.65 -7.87
C GLY A 17 -5.39 2.95 -7.04
N GLY A 18 -4.38 3.21 -6.21
CA GLY A 18 -4.24 4.46 -5.45
C GLY A 18 -4.06 5.68 -6.35
N LEU A 19 -3.28 5.57 -7.43
CA LEU A 19 -3.11 6.63 -8.44
C LEU A 19 -4.43 6.91 -9.18
N LEU A 20 -5.19 5.88 -9.52
CA LEU A 20 -6.52 6.04 -10.10
C LEU A 20 -7.45 6.80 -9.13
N LEU A 21 -7.47 6.43 -7.85
CA LEU A 21 -8.25 7.13 -6.83
C LEU A 21 -7.82 8.60 -6.68
N ALA A 22 -6.52 8.87 -6.61
CA ALA A 22 -5.97 10.23 -6.56
C ALA A 22 -6.36 11.04 -7.81
N SER A 23 -6.37 10.41 -8.99
CA SER A 23 -6.78 11.03 -10.25
C SER A 23 -8.27 11.40 -10.23
N LEU A 24 -9.14 10.53 -9.70
CA LEU A 24 -10.56 10.85 -9.52
C LEU A 24 -10.78 12.03 -8.58
N ILE A 25 -9.98 12.13 -7.50
CA ILE A 25 -10.00 13.28 -6.59
C ILE A 25 -9.58 14.55 -7.33
N ALA A 26 -8.48 14.51 -8.09
CA ALA A 26 -7.99 15.66 -8.87
C ALA A 26 -9.03 16.15 -9.88
N LEU A 27 -9.69 15.22 -10.56
CA LEU A 27 -10.73 15.49 -11.55
C LEU A 27 -12.10 15.79 -10.93
N LYS A 28 -12.21 15.85 -9.60
CA LYS A 28 -13.45 16.07 -8.85
C LYS A 28 -14.57 15.09 -9.24
N LYS A 29 -14.21 13.86 -9.61
CA LYS A 29 -15.14 12.78 -9.96
C LYS A 29 -15.50 11.99 -8.71
N ARG A 30 -16.72 11.42 -8.70
CA ARG A 30 -17.15 10.53 -7.62
C ARG A 30 -16.31 9.26 -7.62
N ILE A 31 -15.83 8.87 -6.45
CA ILE A 31 -15.11 7.61 -6.26
C ILE A 31 -16.13 6.47 -6.13
N PRO A 32 -16.11 5.45 -6.99
CA PRO A 32 -16.96 4.27 -6.82
C PRO A 32 -16.62 3.52 -5.54
N ALA A 33 -17.63 3.13 -4.75
CA ALA A 33 -17.44 2.46 -3.47
C ALA A 33 -16.64 1.14 -3.58
N PHE A 34 -16.87 0.38 -4.67
CA PHE A 34 -16.14 -0.87 -4.92
C PHE A 34 -14.64 -0.61 -5.12
N LEU A 35 -14.26 0.50 -5.75
CA LEU A 35 -12.86 0.81 -6.05
C LEU A 35 -12.10 1.19 -4.78
N ALA A 36 -12.71 2.03 -3.93
CA ALA A 36 -12.13 2.37 -2.62
C ALA A 36 -12.00 1.12 -1.72
N THR A 37 -12.99 0.22 -1.77
CA THR A 37 -12.96 -1.03 -0.99
C THR A 37 -11.91 -2.00 -1.53
N ALA A 38 -11.85 -2.20 -2.85
CA ALA A 38 -10.88 -3.08 -3.51
C ALA A 38 -9.44 -2.59 -3.29
N HIS A 39 -9.18 -1.29 -3.34
CA HIS A 39 -7.87 -0.73 -3.02
C HIS A 39 -7.44 -1.07 -1.57
N GLY A 40 -8.32 -0.87 -0.60
CA GLY A 40 -8.04 -1.21 0.81
C GLY A 40 -7.84 -2.72 1.02
N LEU A 41 -8.72 -3.56 0.49
CA LEU A 41 -8.60 -5.02 0.61
C LEU A 41 -7.36 -5.55 -0.12
N GLY A 42 -7.03 -4.99 -1.29
CA GLY A 42 -5.80 -5.32 -2.02
C GLY A 42 -4.56 -4.98 -1.20
N GLY A 43 -4.54 -3.82 -0.54
CA GLY A 43 -3.45 -3.45 0.38
C GLY A 43 -3.30 -4.43 1.54
N LEU A 44 -4.42 -4.84 2.15
CA LEU A 44 -4.41 -5.83 3.23
C LEU A 44 -3.89 -7.21 2.76
N ALA A 45 -4.34 -7.66 1.59
CA ALA A 45 -3.88 -8.92 1.01
C ALA A 45 -2.38 -8.89 0.67
N ALA A 46 -1.89 -7.77 0.12
CA ALA A 46 -0.47 -7.59 -0.17
C ALA A 46 0.39 -7.56 1.11
N LEU A 47 -0.11 -6.93 2.19
CA LEU A 47 0.55 -6.96 3.51
C LEU A 47 0.64 -8.39 4.07
N ALA A 48 -0.46 -9.14 4.03
CA ALA A 48 -0.48 -10.52 4.49
C ALA A 48 0.51 -11.40 3.69
N LEU A 49 0.59 -11.17 2.38
CA LEU A 49 1.53 -11.86 1.51
C LEU A 49 2.99 -11.53 1.85
N LEU A 50 3.31 -10.24 2.03
CA LEU A 50 4.67 -9.81 2.39
C LEU A 50 5.07 -10.33 3.77
N PHE A 51 4.16 -10.30 4.74
CA PHE A 51 4.41 -10.89 6.06
C PHE A 51 4.68 -12.40 5.96
N THR A 52 3.89 -13.11 5.16
CA THR A 52 4.11 -14.54 4.88
C THR A 52 5.46 -14.80 4.22
N ALA A 53 5.87 -13.94 3.28
CA ALA A 53 7.18 -14.01 2.64
C ALA A 53 8.32 -13.84 3.66
N ALA A 54 8.19 -12.85 4.56
CA ALA A 54 9.18 -12.58 5.59
C ALA A 54 9.30 -13.73 6.61
N LEU A 55 8.19 -14.33 7.02
CA LEU A 55 8.20 -15.50 7.92
C LEU A 55 8.83 -16.73 7.27
N ARG A 56 8.55 -17.00 5.99
CA ARG A 56 9.08 -18.17 5.29
C ARG A 56 10.57 -18.07 4.98
N GLY A 57 11.12 -16.86 4.85
CA GLY A 57 12.55 -16.67 4.67
C GLY A 57 13.37 -16.90 5.95
N GLN A 58 12.73 -16.96 7.13
CA GLN A 58 13.37 -17.21 8.43
C GLN A 58 14.62 -16.32 8.63
N GLU A 59 15.75 -16.90 9.05
CA GLU A 59 17.01 -16.17 9.28
C GLU A 59 17.62 -15.58 8.01
N ALA A 60 17.24 -16.08 6.83
CA ALA A 60 17.71 -15.55 5.55
C ALA A 60 16.92 -14.32 5.07
N THR A 61 15.83 -13.93 5.76
CA THR A 61 15.04 -12.76 5.38
C THR A 61 15.84 -11.47 5.59
N PRO A 62 16.09 -10.67 4.53
CA PRO A 62 16.79 -9.40 4.68
C PRO A 62 16.04 -8.46 5.63
N ALA A 63 16.75 -7.76 6.51
CA ALA A 63 16.16 -6.78 7.44
C ALA A 63 15.29 -5.73 6.73
N LEU A 64 15.67 -5.36 5.50
CA LEU A 64 14.94 -4.39 4.69
C LEU A 64 13.52 -4.87 4.30
N THR A 65 13.27 -6.18 4.24
CA THR A 65 11.92 -6.75 4.04
C THR A 65 10.99 -6.41 5.20
N TRP A 66 11.50 -6.49 6.43
CA TRP A 66 10.75 -6.11 7.64
C TRP A 66 10.47 -4.61 7.69
N TRP A 67 11.45 -3.79 7.31
CA TRP A 67 11.25 -2.33 7.21
C TRP A 67 10.23 -1.96 6.14
N ALA A 68 10.27 -2.61 4.98
CA ALA A 68 9.24 -2.43 3.95
C ALA A 68 7.85 -2.76 4.51
N LEU A 69 7.71 -3.88 5.25
CA LEU A 69 6.47 -4.27 5.90
C LEU A 69 5.99 -3.22 6.91
N VAL A 70 6.88 -2.71 7.78
CA VAL A 70 6.53 -1.68 8.78
C VAL A 70 6.04 -0.40 8.11
N VAL A 71 6.73 0.06 7.07
CA VAL A 71 6.35 1.29 6.34
C VAL A 71 5.01 1.10 5.62
N LEU A 72 4.81 -0.02 4.92
CA LEU A 72 3.56 -0.32 4.22
C LEU A 72 2.39 -0.50 5.20
N LEU A 73 2.61 -1.16 6.33
CA LEU A 73 1.62 -1.31 7.40
C LEU A 73 1.25 0.04 8.01
N SER A 74 2.24 0.90 8.25
CA SER A 74 2.01 2.26 8.74
C SER A 74 1.22 3.08 7.71
N GLY A 75 1.53 2.95 6.42
CA GLY A 75 0.76 3.55 5.34
C GLY A 75 -0.68 3.06 5.30
N PHE A 76 -0.91 1.76 5.47
CA PHE A 76 -2.25 1.15 5.52
C PHE A 76 -3.07 1.63 6.72
N VAL A 77 -2.53 1.53 7.93
CA VAL A 77 -3.19 1.99 9.16
C VAL A 77 -3.42 3.50 9.12
N GLY A 78 -2.42 4.27 8.69
CA GLY A 78 -2.54 5.72 8.50
C GLY A 78 -3.62 6.08 7.48
N GLY A 79 -3.71 5.35 6.35
CA GLY A 79 -4.76 5.52 5.36
C GLY A 79 -6.15 5.22 5.93
N MET A 80 -6.29 4.14 6.72
CA MET A 80 -7.54 3.83 7.41
C MET A 80 -7.95 4.96 8.37
N LEU A 81 -7.03 5.43 9.21
CA LEU A 81 -7.29 6.51 10.16
C LEU A 81 -7.66 7.80 9.43
N LEU A 82 -6.87 8.22 8.45
CA LEU A 82 -7.11 9.46 7.71
C LEU A 82 -8.44 9.43 6.94
N PHE A 83 -8.69 8.40 6.14
CA PHE A 83 -9.82 8.41 5.20
C PHE A 83 -11.12 7.83 5.77
N ARG A 84 -11.05 6.98 6.80
CA ARG A 84 -12.26 6.39 7.42
C ARG A 84 -12.63 7.01 8.76
N VAL A 85 -11.68 7.61 9.48
CA VAL A 85 -11.91 8.15 10.83
C VAL A 85 -11.81 9.68 10.85
N VAL A 86 -10.64 10.24 10.61
CA VAL A 86 -10.35 11.68 10.82
C VAL A 86 -10.97 12.58 9.75
N PHE A 87 -10.74 12.27 8.47
CA PHE A 87 -11.23 13.04 7.32
C PHE A 87 -12.26 12.23 6.52
N ARG A 88 -13.16 11.58 7.24
CA ARG A 88 -14.24 10.78 6.64
C ARG A 88 -15.02 11.62 5.62
N HIS A 89 -15.19 11.10 4.41
CA HIS A 89 -15.83 11.77 3.27
C HIS A 89 -15.13 13.04 2.76
N ARG A 90 -13.88 13.33 3.19
CA ARG A 90 -13.09 14.48 2.77
C ARG A 90 -11.73 14.06 2.21
N ALA A 91 -11.75 13.14 1.24
CA ALA A 91 -10.52 12.77 0.54
C ALA A 91 -10.01 13.96 -0.31
N THR A 92 -8.83 14.46 0.01
CA THR A 92 -8.17 15.57 -0.69
C THR A 92 -6.84 15.11 -1.30
N LEU A 93 -6.34 15.84 -2.29
CA LEU A 93 -5.04 15.53 -2.91
C LEU A 93 -3.87 15.54 -1.91
N PRO A 94 -3.75 16.50 -0.97
CA PRO A 94 -2.66 16.45 0.02
C PRO A 94 -2.71 15.19 0.88
N LEU A 95 -3.89 14.75 1.31
CA LEU A 95 -4.03 13.51 2.09
C LEU A 95 -3.67 12.28 1.24
N ALA A 96 -4.11 12.25 -0.03
CA ALA A 96 -3.75 11.19 -0.96
C ALA A 96 -2.25 11.14 -1.24
N ALA A 97 -1.61 12.29 -1.39
CA ALA A 97 -0.16 12.40 -1.59
C ALA A 97 0.63 11.97 -0.35
N LEU A 98 0.18 12.34 0.86
CA LEU A 98 0.78 11.88 2.11
C LEU A 98 0.72 10.35 2.23
N HIS A 99 -0.46 9.77 2.08
CA HIS A 99 -0.66 8.32 2.15
C HIS A 99 0.11 7.57 1.04
N GLY A 100 -0.02 8.04 -0.20
CA GLY A 100 0.67 7.49 -1.36
C GLY A 100 2.18 7.61 -1.27
N GLY A 101 2.71 8.67 -0.66
CA GLY A 101 4.14 8.87 -0.43
C GLY A 101 4.72 7.82 0.52
N ILE A 102 4.03 7.52 1.63
CA ILE A 102 4.42 6.42 2.54
C ILE A 102 4.39 5.09 1.79
N GLY A 103 3.35 4.85 0.98
CA GLY A 103 3.25 3.67 0.12
C GLY A 103 4.42 3.55 -0.86
N ALA A 104 4.79 4.64 -1.52
CA ALA A 104 5.90 4.68 -2.47
C ALA A 104 7.25 4.37 -1.80
N VAL A 105 7.50 4.93 -0.61
CA VAL A 105 8.70 4.60 0.19
C VAL A 105 8.71 3.12 0.52
N GLY A 106 7.60 2.56 1.02
CA GLY A 106 7.50 1.14 1.34
C GLY A 106 7.73 0.23 0.14
N ILE A 107 7.18 0.57 -1.02
CA ILE A 107 7.39 -0.15 -2.29
C ILE A 107 8.85 -0.06 -2.74
N TYR A 108 9.48 1.10 -2.59
CA TYR A 108 10.90 1.26 -2.92
C TYR A 108 11.79 0.38 -2.03
N LEU A 109 11.54 0.32 -0.72
CA LEU A 109 12.27 -0.58 0.17
C LEU A 109 12.09 -2.06 -0.23
N LEU A 110 10.85 -2.45 -0.58
CA LEU A 110 10.56 -3.80 -1.04
C LEU A 110 11.23 -4.12 -2.38
N TYR A 111 11.27 -3.17 -3.31
CA TYR A 111 11.94 -3.30 -4.60
C TYR A 111 13.43 -3.63 -4.43
N ARG A 112 14.10 -3.00 -3.46
CA ARG A 112 15.53 -3.20 -3.17
C ARG A 112 15.90 -4.61 -2.68
N VAL A 113 14.91 -5.41 -2.27
CA VAL A 113 15.10 -6.81 -1.83
C VAL A 113 14.42 -7.84 -2.73
N ALA A 114 13.62 -7.39 -3.69
CA ALA A 114 12.86 -8.27 -4.59
C ALA A 114 13.59 -8.57 -5.92
N ILE A 115 14.71 -7.88 -6.17
CA ILE A 115 15.54 -7.97 -7.38
C ILE A 115 16.91 -8.51 -7.02
#